data_AF-A0AAN9VJ91-F1
#
_entry.id   AF-A0AAN9VJ91-F1
#
_cell.length_a   1.000
_cell.length_b   1.000
_cell.length_c   1.000
_cell.angle_alpha   90.00
_cell.angle_beta   90.00
_cell.angle_gamma   90.00
#
_symmetry.space_group_name_H-M   'P 1'
#
loop_
_entity.id
_entity.type
_entity.pdbx_description
1 polymer ?
#
loop_
_entity_poly.entity_id
_entity_poly.type
_entity_poly.pdbx_seq_one_letter_code
_entity_poly.pdbx_strand_id
1 'polypeptide(L)'
;MCAADVDAEVVLMTEEEERDGESFLALKELQVLVQEVRQASVRLDNLFGGDPMLGEVVNAAVNAHFPKVLQELRPALQHSLQDALRDLVAKILASYPTRLLFPED
;
A
#
# COMPACT_ATOMS: atom_id res chain seq x y z
N MET A 1 12.92 -7.43 -15.53
CA MET A 1 11.63 -7.57 -14.84
C MET A 1 11.96 -7.71 -13.36
N CYS A 2 11.86 -6.64 -12.57
CA CYS A 2 12.13 -6.70 -11.13
C CYS A 2 10.89 -7.27 -10.46
N ALA A 3 10.93 -8.53 -10.04
CA ALA A 3 9.94 -9.08 -9.12
C ALA A 3 10.41 -8.73 -7.71
N ALA A 4 9.74 -7.76 -7.07
CA ALA A 4 9.87 -7.53 -5.65
C ALA A 4 8.81 -8.38 -4.96
N ASP A 5 9.25 -9.25 -4.04
CA ASP A 5 8.35 -9.96 -3.14
C ASP A 5 7.97 -8.98 -2.02
N VAL A 6 6.70 -8.57 -1.98
CA VAL A 6 6.19 -7.54 -1.08
C VAL A 6 5.04 -8.13 -0.26
N ASP A 7 5.29 -8.29 1.04
CA ASP A 7 4.26 -8.67 2.00
C ASP A 7 3.58 -7.41 2.55
N ALA A 8 2.26 -7.31 2.37
CA ALA A 8 1.45 -6.21 2.89
C ALA A 8 0.19 -6.74 3.58
N GLU A 9 -0.13 -6.16 4.73
CA GLU A 9 -1.34 -6.42 5.49
C GLU A 9 -2.25 -5.19 5.41
N VAL A 10 -3.55 -5.42 5.20
CA VAL A 10 -4.55 -4.35 5.15
C VAL A 10 -5.56 -4.58 6.27
N VAL A 11 -5.68 -3.59 7.16
CA VAL A 11 -6.59 -3.63 8.30
C VAL A 11 -7.71 -2.61 8.07
N LEU A 12 -8.94 -3.08 8.12
CA LEU A 12 -10.14 -2.24 8.00
C LEU A 12 -10.80 -2.11 9.37
N MET A 13 -11.02 -0.88 9.81
CA MET A 13 -11.84 -0.56 10.98
C MET A 13 -13.18 -0.04 10.49
N THR A 14 -14.24 -0.79 10.81
CA THR A 14 -15.59 -0.52 10.35
C THR A 14 -16.55 -0.46 11.53
N GLU A 15 -17.60 0.35 11.41
CA GLU A 15 -18.78 0.27 12.27
C GLU A 15 -19.96 -0.25 11.48
N GLU A 16 -20.85 -0.96 12.15
CA GLU A 16 -22.09 -1.43 11.58
C GLU A 16 -23.14 -0.31 11.60
N GLU A 17 -23.85 -0.13 10.49
CA GLU A 17 -24.92 0.85 10.34
C GLU A 17 -26.14 0.19 9.73
N GLU A 18 -27.30 0.34 10.38
CA GLU A 18 -28.58 -0.07 9.78
C GLU A 18 -29.09 1.00 8.82
N ARG A 19 -29.49 0.56 7.61
CA ARG A 19 -30.13 1.38 6.59
C ARG A 19 -31.27 0.58 5.98
N ASP A 20 -32.49 1.13 6.07
CA ASP A 20 -33.70 0.51 5.50
C ASP A 20 -33.93 -0.96 5.93
N GLY A 21 -33.53 -1.31 7.15
CA GLY A 21 -33.67 -2.66 7.71
C GLY A 21 -32.59 -3.66 7.27
N GLU A 22 -31.54 -3.20 6.58
CA GLU A 22 -30.35 -3.99 6.28
C GLU A 22 -29.10 -3.42 7.00
N SER A 23 -28.21 -4.31 7.41
CA SER A 23 -26.90 -3.95 7.99
C SER A 23 -25.87 -3.70 6.90
N PHE A 24 -25.15 -2.58 7.01
CA PHE A 24 -24.02 -2.20 6.17
C PHE A 24 -22.80 -1.94 7.06
N LEU A 25 -21.61 -2.01 6.48
CA LEU A 25 -20.39 -1.56 7.13
C LEU A 25 -20.03 -0.15 6.66
N ALA A 26 -19.73 0.73 7.59
CA ALA A 26 -19.15 2.04 7.32
C ALA A 26 -17.66 2.03 7.64
N LEU A 27 -16.82 2.33 6.64
CA LEU A 27 -15.38 2.45 6.84
C LEU A 27 -15.06 3.66 7.73
N LYS A 28 -14.41 3.42 8.87
CA LYS A 28 -13.85 4.49 9.71
C LYS A 28 -12.39 4.74 9.40
N GLU A 29 -11.64 3.66 9.29
CA GLU A 29 -10.22 3.74 9.02
C GLU A 29 -9.76 2.53 8.19
N LEU A 30 -8.82 2.78 7.29
CA LEU A 30 -8.11 1.76 6.53
C LEU A 30 -6.62 1.98 6.79
N GLN A 31 -5.94 0.94 7.26
CA GLN A 31 -4.50 0.93 7.45
C GLN A 31 -3.86 -0.07 6.51
N VAL A 32 -2.77 0.35 5.87
CA VAL A 32 -1.91 -0.53 5.05
C VAL A 32 -0.57 -0.62 5.76
N LEU A 33 -0.15 -1.84 6.08
CA LEU A 33 1.10 -2.15 6.75
C LEU A 33 1.97 -2.94 5.76
N VAL A 34 2.99 -2.30 5.21
CA VAL A 34 3.96 -2.96 4.32
C VAL A 34 5.09 -3.48 5.20
N GLN A 35 5.24 -4.80 5.30
CA GLN A 35 6.14 -5.40 6.27
C GLN A 35 7.60 -5.30 5.82
N GLU A 36 8.02 -6.12 4.86
CA GLU A 36 9.38 -6.14 4.34
C GLU A 36 9.40 -6.48 2.85
N VAL A 37 10.41 -5.97 2.16
CA VAL A 37 10.71 -6.34 0.78
C VAL A 37 12.02 -7.11 0.80
N ARG A 38 11.92 -8.42 0.59
CA ARG A 38 13.02 -9.35 0.86
C ARG A 38 14.13 -9.28 -0.19
N GLN A 39 13.79 -8.98 -1.43
CA GLN A 39 14.74 -8.82 -2.53
C GLN A 39 14.23 -7.77 -3.51
N ALA A 40 14.94 -6.64 -3.62
CA ALA A 40 14.63 -5.63 -4.61
C ALA A 40 15.92 -4.92 -5.05
N SER A 41 16.07 -4.82 -6.36
CA SER A 41 17.07 -3.99 -7.03
C SER A 41 16.34 -2.89 -7.78
N VAL A 42 16.69 -1.64 -7.51
CA VAL A 42 16.08 -0.48 -8.16
C VAL A 42 17.10 0.20 -9.05
N ARG A 43 16.63 0.64 -10.21
CA ARG A 43 17.36 1.52 -11.13
C ARG A 43 16.63 2.85 -11.21
N LEU A 44 17.31 3.90 -10.78
CA LEU A 44 16.87 5.28 -10.86
C LEU A 44 17.55 5.94 -12.06
N ASP A 45 16.77 6.30 -13.07
CA ASP A 45 17.26 7.03 -14.25
C ASP A 45 17.10 8.56 -14.05
N ASN A 46 17.87 9.35 -14.80
CA ASN A 46 17.86 10.83 -14.77
C ASN A 46 18.22 11.48 -13.42
N LEU A 47 18.99 10.78 -12.58
CA LEU A 47 19.58 11.39 -11.39
C LEU A 47 20.59 12.47 -11.78
N PHE A 48 20.65 13.56 -10.99
CA PHE A 48 21.64 14.64 -11.14
C PHE A 48 21.68 15.28 -12.54
N GLY A 49 20.53 15.39 -13.21
CA GLY A 49 20.46 15.99 -14.54
C GLY A 49 21.01 15.10 -15.67
N GLY A 50 21.17 13.80 -15.43
CA GLY A 50 21.61 12.83 -16.43
C GLY A 50 23.09 12.51 -16.40
N ASP A 51 23.82 12.92 -15.35
CA ASP A 51 25.22 12.53 -15.18
C ASP A 51 25.34 11.01 -14.90
N PRO A 52 25.98 10.24 -15.80
CA PRO A 52 26.02 8.78 -15.69
C PRO A 52 26.90 8.29 -14.54
N MET A 53 27.97 9.00 -14.20
CA MET A 53 28.89 8.60 -13.12
C MET A 53 28.22 8.77 -11.76
N LEU A 54 27.61 9.93 -11.51
CA LEU A 54 26.88 10.18 -10.27
C LEU A 54 25.62 9.30 -10.18
N GLY A 55 24.95 9.09 -11.31
CA GLY A 55 23.81 8.18 -11.41
C GLY A 55 24.18 6.75 -11.01
N GLU A 56 25.29 6.21 -11.52
CA GLU A 56 25.77 4.86 -11.17
C GLU A 56 26.19 4.76 -9.70
N VAL A 57 26.89 5.75 -9.15
CA VAL A 57 27.29 5.77 -7.73
C VAL A 57 26.07 5.75 -6.81
N VAL A 58 25.04 6.53 -7.10
CA VAL A 58 23.83 6.55 -6.28
C VAL A 58 23.00 5.30 -6.44
N ASN A 59 22.88 4.75 -7.65
CA ASN A 59 22.25 3.45 -7.86
C ASN A 59 22.97 2.34 -7.08
N ALA A 60 24.30 2.33 -7.06
CA ALA A 60 25.08 1.36 -6.28
C ALA A 60 24.88 1.55 -4.78
N ALA A 61 24.89 2.79 -4.28
CA ALA A 61 24.68 3.11 -2.87
C ALA A 61 23.27 2.72 -2.38
N VAL A 62 22.24 3.03 -3.17
CA VAL A 62 20.85 2.66 -2.88
C VAL A 62 20.68 1.15 -2.86
N ASN A 63 21.23 0.44 -3.86
CA ASN A 63 21.12 -1.02 -3.90
C ASN A 63 21.93 -1.71 -2.79
N ALA A 64 23.07 -1.14 -2.37
CA ALA A 64 23.87 -1.67 -1.26
C ALA A 64 23.13 -1.63 0.10
N HIS A 65 22.20 -0.68 0.27
CA HIS A 65 21.44 -0.50 1.50
C HIS A 65 19.92 -0.37 1.24
N PHE A 66 19.43 -1.08 0.23
CA PHE A 66 18.05 -0.96 -0.24
C PHE A 66 16.99 -1.15 0.87
N PRO A 67 17.13 -2.12 1.78
CA PRO A 67 16.16 -2.28 2.87
C PRO A 67 16.02 -1.04 3.75
N LYS A 68 17.12 -0.31 4.00
CA LYS A 68 17.11 0.90 4.83
C LYS A 68 16.45 2.07 4.10
N VAL A 69 16.78 2.26 2.82
CA VAL A 69 16.14 3.28 1.98
C VAL A 69 14.64 3.02 1.92
N LEU A 70 14.23 1.77 1.73
CA LEU A 70 12.82 1.42 1.68
C LEU A 70 12.12 1.61 3.04
N GLN A 71 12.79 1.34 4.17
CA GLN A 71 12.23 1.64 5.50
C GLN A 71 11.87 3.14 5.65
N GLU A 72 12.68 4.04 5.10
CA GLU A 72 12.40 5.49 5.15
C GLU A 72 11.26 5.90 4.20
N LEU A 73 11.13 5.23 3.05
CA LEU A 73 10.07 5.50 2.07
C LEU A 73 8.75 4.80 2.40
N ARG A 74 8.79 3.73 3.20
CA ARG A 74 7.65 2.89 3.56
C ARG A 74 6.46 3.69 4.09
N PRO A 75 6.60 4.68 4.99
CA PRO A 75 5.46 5.47 5.46
C PRO A 75 4.73 6.20 4.33
N ALA A 76 5.47 6.79 3.39
CA ALA A 76 4.88 7.49 2.25
C ALA A 76 4.19 6.53 1.28
N LEU A 77 4.76 5.34 1.07
CA LEU A 77 4.14 4.27 0.27
C LEU A 77 2.85 3.77 0.91
N GLN A 78 2.87 3.50 2.23
CA GLN A 78 1.69 3.07 2.98
C GLN A 78 0.58 4.11 2.91
N HIS A 79 0.89 5.40 3.14
CA HIS A 79 -0.08 6.47 3.04
C HIS A 79 -0.69 6.58 1.64
N SER A 80 0.14 6.50 0.59
CA SER A 80 -0.35 6.56 -0.79
C SER A 80 -1.26 5.38 -1.13
N LEU A 81 -0.92 4.17 -0.65
CA LEU A 81 -1.75 2.98 -0.81
C LEU A 81 -3.05 3.08 0.00
N GLN A 82 -3.00 3.61 1.23
CA GLN A 82 -4.19 3.87 2.04
C GLN A 82 -5.14 4.81 1.31
N ASP A 83 -4.66 5.93 0.78
CA ASP A 83 -5.49 6.90 0.07
C ASP A 83 -6.11 6.29 -1.19
N ALA A 84 -5.32 5.55 -1.97
CA ALA A 84 -5.79 4.92 -3.20
C ALA A 84 -6.88 3.87 -2.92
N LEU A 85 -6.76 3.12 -1.82
CA LEU A 85 -7.70 2.05 -1.48
C LEU A 85 -8.92 2.55 -0.70
N ARG A 86 -8.79 3.60 0.11
CA ARG A 86 -9.85 4.10 1.00
C ARG A 86 -11.15 4.35 0.25
N ASP A 87 -11.10 5.10 -0.86
CA ASP A 87 -12.30 5.45 -1.63
C ASP A 87 -12.95 4.23 -2.28
N LEU A 88 -12.15 3.27 -2.72
CA LEU A 88 -12.64 2.03 -3.31
C LEU A 88 -13.35 1.18 -2.27
N VAL A 89 -12.69 0.94 -1.12
CA VAL A 89 -13.27 0.14 -0.03
C VAL A 89 -14.53 0.80 0.52
N ALA A 90 -14.51 2.11 0.77
CA ALA A 90 -15.68 2.83 1.27
C ALA A 90 -16.89 2.71 0.32
N LYS A 91 -16.66 2.80 -1.00
CA LYS A 91 -17.72 2.60 -2.00
C LYS A 91 -18.29 1.19 -1.99
N ILE A 92 -17.44 0.16 -1.89
CA ILE A 92 -17.87 -1.23 -1.83
C ILE A 92 -18.73 -1.45 -0.58
N LEU A 93 -18.22 -1.05 0.60
CA LEU A 93 -18.94 -1.23 1.86
C LEU A 93 -20.27 -0.46 1.92
N ALA A 94 -20.35 0.70 1.26
CA ALA A 94 -21.59 1.46 1.18
C ALA A 94 -22.61 0.88 0.16
N SER A 95 -22.14 0.11 -0.83
CA SER A 95 -22.99 -0.38 -1.93
C SER A 95 -23.63 -1.74 -1.64
N TYR A 96 -23.06 -2.52 -0.72
CA TYR A 96 -23.49 -3.88 -0.45
C TYR A 96 -23.73 -4.10 1.05
N PRO A 97 -24.85 -4.73 1.45
CA PRO A 97 -25.09 -5.10 2.83
C PRO A 97 -24.07 -6.13 3.32
N THR A 98 -23.80 -6.11 4.62
CA THR A 98 -22.78 -6.94 5.29
C THR A 98 -22.92 -8.42 4.94
N ARG A 99 -24.15 -8.94 4.93
CA ARG A 99 -24.48 -10.34 4.59
C ARG A 99 -24.05 -10.80 3.19
N LEU A 100 -23.93 -9.88 2.23
CA LEU A 100 -23.48 -10.20 0.87
C LEU A 100 -21.96 -10.14 0.75
N LEU A 101 -21.32 -9.26 1.52
CA LEU A 101 -19.86 -9.13 1.57
C LEU A 101 -19.22 -10.28 2.36
N PHE A 102 -19.89 -10.71 3.42
CA PHE A 102 -19.46 -11.77 4.34
C PHE A 102 -20.61 -12.75 4.57
N PRO A 103 -20.91 -13.64 3.59
CA PRO A 103 -21.93 -14.66 3.78
C PRO A 103 -21.48 -15.65 4.86
N GLU A 104 -22.40 -16.01 5.75
CA GLU A 104 -22.21 -17.17 6.64
C GLU A 104 -22.37 -18.44 5.78
N ASP A 105 -21.38 -19.34 5.84
CA ASP A 105 -21.43 -20.66 5.17
C ASP A 105 -22.59 -21.54 5.66
#